data_AF-A0A970WBI5-F1
#
_entry.id   AF-A0A970WBI5-F1
#
_cell.length_a   1.000
_cell.length_b   1.000
_cell.length_c   1.000
_cell.angle_alpha   90.00
_cell.angle_beta   90.00
_cell.angle_gamma   90.00
#
_symmetry.space_group_name_H-M   'P 1'
#
loop_
_entity.id
_entity.type
_entity.pdbx_description
1 polymer ?
#
loop_
_entity_poly.entity_id
_entity_poly.type
_entity_poly.pdbx_seq_one_letter_code
_entity_poly.pdbx_strand_id
1 'polypeptide(L)'
;MTDVQSENLYRLCKIWGFVKYRHPSVTSGDINWDAELFRVMPKVLNAGDSNTANAEILAWLSAFPFEAADPNLDSANILWINDAKALSEPLSEYLVKLSRVSVTDNENGYAAFQDGDFRVNMSAENTYPAMRSDDTGMKLLALFRYWNIVKYFYPYKDITGENWDDVLREMLPQFVVGSDRANAAQSPIFLFILSLLSDIKIARA
;
A
#
# COMPACT_ATOMS: atom_id res chain seq x y z
N MET A 1 -12.15 -16.18 -3.45
CA MET A 1 -11.07 -15.48 -4.17
C MET A 1 -10.26 -16.52 -4.90
N THR A 2 -9.96 -16.31 -6.19
CA THR A 2 -9.07 -17.21 -6.96
C THR A 2 -7.60 -16.87 -6.72
N ASP A 3 -6.68 -17.76 -7.10
CA ASP A 3 -5.23 -17.49 -6.99
C ASP A 3 -4.81 -16.25 -7.80
N VAL A 4 -5.41 -16.07 -8.99
CA VAL A 4 -5.19 -14.89 -9.83
C VAL A 4 -5.64 -13.61 -9.11
N GLN A 5 -6.83 -13.62 -8.51
CA GLN A 5 -7.33 -12.47 -7.73
C GLN A 5 -6.45 -12.17 -6.53
N SER A 6 -5.96 -13.21 -5.84
CA SER A 6 -5.04 -13.08 -4.71
C SER A 6 -3.73 -12.42 -5.13
N GLU A 7 -3.12 -12.91 -6.22
CA GLU A 7 -1.88 -12.35 -6.75
C GLU A 7 -2.06 -10.91 -7.24
N ASN A 8 -3.19 -10.61 -7.88
CA ASN A 8 -3.53 -9.27 -8.35
C ASN A 8 -3.67 -8.28 -7.17
N LEU A 9 -4.36 -8.67 -6.09
CA LEU A 9 -4.45 -7.85 -4.88
C LEU A 9 -3.10 -7.69 -4.19
N TYR A 10 -2.29 -8.74 -4.13
CA TYR A 10 -0.94 -8.70 -3.59
C TYR A 10 -0.08 -7.65 -4.32
N ARG A 11 -0.05 -7.70 -5.66
CA ARG A 11 0.67 -6.71 -6.47
C ARG A 11 0.12 -5.31 -6.27
N LEU A 12 -1.21 -5.16 -6.30
CA LEU A 12 -1.85 -3.86 -6.09
C LEU A 12 -1.49 -3.25 -4.73
N CYS A 13 -1.46 -4.05 -3.65
CA CYS A 13 -1.07 -3.60 -2.32
C CYS A 13 0.36 -3.03 -2.31
N LYS A 14 1.30 -3.76 -2.90
CA LYS A 14 2.72 -3.35 -2.98
C LYS A 14 2.89 -2.07 -3.77
N ILE A 15 2.25 -2.00 -4.94
CA ILE A 15 2.33 -0.84 -5.84
C ILE A 15 1.64 0.37 -5.21
N TRP A 16 0.43 0.21 -4.68
CA TRP A 16 -0.34 1.29 -4.07
C TRP A 16 0.44 1.98 -2.94
N GLY A 17 1.07 1.20 -2.04
CA GLY A 17 1.86 1.77 -0.96
C GLY A 17 3.23 2.30 -1.40
N PHE A 18 3.86 1.68 -2.40
CA PHE A 18 5.07 2.23 -3.01
C PHE A 18 4.84 3.64 -3.56
N VAL A 19 3.74 3.82 -4.29
CA VAL A 19 3.32 5.10 -4.88
C VAL A 19 2.89 6.08 -3.79
N LYS A 20 2.15 5.61 -2.77
CA LYS A 20 1.66 6.42 -1.63
C LYS A 20 2.75 7.27 -0.97
N TYR A 21 3.95 6.72 -0.83
CA TYR A 21 5.05 7.36 -0.10
C TYR A 21 6.11 7.99 -1.00
N ARG A 22 5.89 8.07 -2.33
CA ARG A 22 6.89 8.58 -3.29
C ARG A 22 6.33 9.52 -4.35
N HIS A 23 5.08 9.32 -4.76
CA HIS A 23 4.54 10.08 -5.87
C HIS A 23 4.25 11.52 -5.47
N PRO A 24 4.78 12.55 -6.16
CA PRO A 24 4.64 13.95 -5.74
C PRO A 24 3.20 14.39 -5.53
N SER A 25 2.29 14.01 -6.44
CA SER A 25 0.87 14.33 -6.32
C SER A 25 0.17 13.67 -5.12
N VAL A 26 0.77 12.63 -4.54
CA VAL A 26 0.25 11.94 -3.36
C VAL A 26 0.91 12.47 -2.09
N THR A 27 2.23 12.72 -2.12
CA THR A 27 2.97 13.23 -0.97
C THR A 27 2.67 14.70 -0.68
N SER A 28 2.16 15.47 -1.64
CA SER A 28 1.65 16.83 -1.40
C SER A 28 0.41 16.87 -0.50
N GLY A 29 -0.29 15.75 -0.33
CA GLY A 29 -1.51 15.65 0.48
C GLY A 29 -2.81 16.04 -0.25
N ASP A 30 -2.74 16.45 -1.51
CA ASP A 30 -3.91 16.94 -2.27
C ASP A 30 -4.84 15.82 -2.76
N ILE A 31 -4.34 14.58 -2.80
CA ILE A 31 -5.07 13.44 -3.33
C ILE A 31 -5.51 12.51 -2.20
N ASN A 32 -6.81 12.20 -2.18
CA ASN A 32 -7.34 11.12 -1.35
C ASN A 32 -6.94 9.76 -1.94
N TRP A 33 -5.84 9.20 -1.44
CA TRP A 33 -5.23 8.00 -1.99
C TRP A 33 -5.99 6.72 -1.65
N ASP A 34 -6.80 6.74 -0.58
CA ASP A 34 -7.72 5.64 -0.26
C ASP A 34 -8.88 5.58 -1.26
N ALA A 35 -9.41 6.76 -1.66
CA ALA A 35 -10.44 6.82 -2.69
C ALA A 35 -9.91 6.28 -4.03
N GLU A 36 -8.66 6.59 -4.37
CA GLU A 36 -8.01 6.05 -5.57
C GLU A 36 -7.83 4.52 -5.51
N LEU A 37 -7.53 3.96 -4.32
CA LEU A 37 -7.53 2.51 -4.14
C LEU A 37 -8.89 1.90 -4.48
N PHE A 38 -9.98 2.49 -3.98
CA PHE A 38 -11.34 2.01 -4.26
C PHE A 38 -11.74 2.15 -5.72
N ARG A 39 -11.18 3.10 -6.47
CA ARG A 39 -11.42 3.23 -7.92
C ARG A 39 -10.75 2.12 -8.73
N VAL A 40 -9.50 1.79 -8.41
CA VAL A 40 -8.70 0.84 -9.22
C VAL A 40 -8.92 -0.62 -8.81
N MET A 41 -9.14 -0.90 -7.52
CA MET A 41 -9.24 -2.25 -6.98
C MET A 41 -10.29 -3.14 -7.70
N PRO A 42 -11.51 -2.67 -8.03
CA PRO A 42 -12.49 -3.50 -8.73
C PRO A 42 -12.01 -3.95 -10.12
N LYS A 43 -11.27 -3.10 -10.84
CA LYS A 43 -10.75 -3.44 -12.17
C LYS A 43 -9.67 -4.52 -12.08
N VAL A 44 -8.77 -4.37 -11.11
CA VAL A 44 -7.70 -5.34 -10.81
C VAL A 44 -8.24 -6.69 -10.35
N LEU A 45 -9.30 -6.67 -9.54
CA LEU A 45 -9.99 -7.89 -9.08
C LEU A 45 -10.74 -8.63 -10.20
N ASN A 46 -11.25 -7.90 -11.18
CA ASN A 46 -12.00 -8.46 -12.30
C ASN A 46 -11.11 -8.86 -13.49
N ALA A 47 -9.83 -8.50 -13.46
CA ALA A 47 -8.88 -8.92 -14.48
C ALA A 47 -8.68 -10.44 -14.47
N GLY A 48 -8.77 -11.06 -15.65
CA GLY A 48 -8.68 -12.52 -15.80
C GLY A 48 -7.26 -13.09 -15.62
N ASP A 49 -6.24 -12.23 -15.66
CA ASP A 49 -4.83 -12.60 -15.57
C ASP A 49 -3.97 -11.42 -15.05
N SER A 50 -2.70 -11.73 -14.76
CA SER A 50 -1.72 -10.77 -14.24
C SER A 50 -1.42 -9.62 -15.19
N ASN A 51 -1.35 -9.86 -16.50
CA ASN A 51 -0.99 -8.83 -17.47
C ASN A 51 -2.12 -7.82 -17.64
N THR A 52 -3.36 -8.31 -17.69
CA THR A 52 -4.56 -7.47 -17.72
C THR A 52 -4.63 -6.62 -16.45
N ALA A 53 -4.36 -7.19 -15.27
CA ALA A 53 -4.31 -6.44 -14.02
C ALA A 53 -3.20 -5.37 -14.00
N ASN A 54 -2.00 -5.71 -14.48
CA ASN A 54 -0.88 -4.78 -14.57
C ASN A 54 -1.19 -3.62 -15.52
N ALA A 55 -1.90 -3.87 -16.63
CA ALA A 55 -2.35 -2.85 -17.56
C ALA A 55 -3.37 -1.89 -16.91
N GLU A 56 -4.31 -2.40 -16.11
CA GLU A 56 -5.27 -1.57 -15.36
C GLU A 56 -4.56 -0.69 -14.31
N ILE A 57 -3.57 -1.23 -13.61
CA ILE A 57 -2.76 -0.47 -12.65
C ILE A 57 -1.99 0.63 -13.37
N LEU A 58 -1.32 0.31 -14.49
CA LEU A 58 -0.57 1.29 -15.27
C LEU A 58 -1.46 2.41 -15.82
N ALA A 59 -2.63 2.05 -16.35
CA ALA A 59 -3.59 3.03 -16.87
C ALA A 59 -4.08 3.97 -15.77
N TRP A 60 -4.35 3.45 -14.56
CA TRP A 60 -4.69 4.25 -13.40
C TRP A 60 -3.55 5.19 -12.97
N LEU A 61 -2.32 4.68 -12.85
CA LEU A 61 -1.15 5.47 -12.43
C LEU A 61 -0.77 6.54 -13.46
N SER A 62 -1.04 6.30 -14.75
CA SER A 62 -0.77 7.25 -15.82
C SER A 62 -1.63 8.51 -15.76
N ALA A 63 -2.71 8.52 -14.96
CA ALA A 63 -3.52 9.71 -14.70
C ALA A 63 -2.81 10.74 -13.81
N PHE A 64 -1.69 10.37 -13.18
CA PHE A 64 -0.89 11.23 -12.30
C PHE A 64 0.49 11.45 -12.93
N PRO A 65 0.66 12.48 -13.77
CA PRO A 65 1.96 12.78 -14.34
C PRO A 65 2.91 13.37 -13.29
N PHE A 66 4.19 13.03 -13.40
CA PHE A 66 5.25 13.58 -12.57
C PHE A 66 6.51 13.85 -13.43
N GLU A 67 7.29 14.84 -13.02
CA GLU A 67 8.52 15.21 -13.72
C GLU A 67 9.64 14.16 -13.56
N ALA A 68 10.57 14.17 -14.50
CA ALA A 68 11.61 13.17 -14.55
C ALA A 68 12.57 13.28 -13.35
N ALA A 69 12.64 12.15 -12.67
CA ALA A 69 13.63 11.71 -11.71
C ALA A 69 15.09 12.17 -11.93
N ASP A 70 15.81 12.37 -10.82
CA ASP A 70 17.26 12.53 -10.81
C ASP A 70 17.93 11.20 -11.16
N PRO A 71 18.67 11.10 -12.28
CA PRO A 71 19.33 9.86 -12.70
C PRO A 71 20.40 9.38 -11.71
N ASN A 72 20.86 10.24 -10.79
CA ASN A 72 21.84 9.91 -9.77
C ASN A 72 21.22 9.35 -8.49
N LEU A 73 19.90 9.41 -8.33
CA LEU A 73 19.22 8.75 -7.22
C LEU A 73 19.21 7.24 -7.47
N ASP A 74 19.97 6.53 -6.64
CA ASP A 74 20.11 5.10 -6.78
C ASP A 74 18.85 4.36 -6.30
N SER A 75 18.19 3.68 -7.23
CA SER A 75 17.06 2.81 -6.96
C SER A 75 17.48 1.39 -6.54
N ALA A 76 18.80 1.10 -6.45
CA ALA A 76 19.34 -0.25 -6.23
C ALA A 76 18.77 -0.99 -5.02
N ASN A 77 18.28 -0.26 -4.01
CA ASN A 77 17.70 -0.85 -2.81
C ASN A 77 16.26 -1.38 -3.00
N ILE A 78 15.63 -1.15 -4.15
CA ILE A 78 14.27 -1.57 -4.45
C ILE A 78 14.30 -2.55 -5.64
N LEU A 79 14.68 -3.79 -5.38
CA LEU A 79 14.89 -4.77 -6.46
C LEU A 79 13.58 -5.19 -7.15
N TRP A 80 12.48 -5.31 -6.40
CA TRP A 80 11.23 -5.90 -6.90
C TRP A 80 10.57 -5.11 -8.03
N ILE A 81 10.79 -3.79 -8.11
CA ILE A 81 10.22 -2.95 -9.19
C ILE A 81 10.86 -3.22 -10.55
N ASN A 82 11.99 -3.94 -10.60
CA ASN A 82 12.67 -4.33 -11.83
C ASN A 82 12.19 -5.70 -12.36
N ASP A 83 11.28 -6.38 -11.66
CA ASP A 83 10.75 -7.67 -12.10
C ASP A 83 9.70 -7.48 -13.21
N ALA A 84 10.17 -7.23 -14.43
CA ALA A 84 9.33 -7.06 -15.61
C ALA A 84 8.48 -8.30 -15.93
N LYS A 85 8.87 -9.49 -15.45
CA LYS A 85 8.06 -10.70 -15.62
C LYS A 85 6.83 -10.67 -14.72
N ALA A 86 6.98 -10.19 -13.47
CA ALA A 86 5.87 -10.04 -12.54
C ALA A 86 5.00 -8.80 -12.85
N LEU A 87 5.62 -7.71 -13.29
CA LEU A 87 4.98 -6.40 -13.43
C LEU A 87 4.55 -6.04 -14.85
N SER A 88 5.03 -6.73 -15.88
CA SER A 88 5.17 -6.22 -17.26
C SER A 88 6.23 -5.13 -17.38
N GLU A 89 6.84 -5.04 -18.55
CA GLU A 89 7.88 -4.06 -18.86
C GLU A 89 7.39 -2.60 -18.67
N PRO A 90 6.24 -2.16 -19.19
CA PRO A 90 5.81 -0.76 -19.04
C PRO A 90 5.52 -0.34 -17.59
N LEU A 91 4.96 -1.24 -16.77
CA LEU A 91 4.70 -0.94 -15.36
C LEU A 91 6.00 -0.95 -14.53
N SER A 92 6.91 -1.88 -14.81
CA SER A 92 8.26 -1.91 -14.23
C SER A 92 8.98 -0.59 -14.52
N GLU A 93 8.99 -0.14 -15.78
CA GLU A 93 9.59 1.15 -16.17
C GLU A 93 8.98 2.34 -15.44
N TYR A 94 7.64 2.39 -15.31
CA TYR A 94 6.96 3.44 -14.55
C TYR A 94 7.44 3.48 -13.10
N LEU A 95 7.50 2.32 -12.41
CA LEU A 95 7.88 2.23 -11.01
C LEU A 95 9.37 2.54 -10.79
N VAL A 96 10.24 2.09 -11.70
CA VAL A 96 11.67 2.45 -11.69
C VAL A 96 11.84 3.96 -11.87
N LYS A 97 11.11 4.58 -12.81
CA LYS A 97 11.15 6.04 -12.98
C LYS A 97 10.68 6.75 -11.70
N LEU A 98 9.58 6.30 -11.09
CA LEU A 98 9.06 6.87 -9.85
C LEU A 98 10.02 6.72 -8.67
N SER A 99 10.79 5.63 -8.61
CA SER A 99 11.74 5.37 -7.52
C SER A 99 12.86 6.41 -7.40
N ARG A 100 13.09 7.16 -8.48
CA ARG A 100 14.13 8.17 -8.61
C ARG A 100 13.60 9.60 -8.49
N VAL A 101 12.35 9.75 -8.05
CA VAL A 101 11.76 11.06 -7.76
C VAL A 101 12.12 11.46 -6.34
N SER A 102 12.72 12.64 -6.18
CA SER A 102 12.99 13.22 -4.86
C SER A 102 11.69 13.55 -4.14
N VAL A 103 11.50 12.96 -2.95
CA VAL A 103 10.39 13.32 -2.07
C VAL A 103 10.84 14.52 -1.24
N THR A 104 10.53 15.73 -1.71
CA THR A 104 10.93 16.99 -1.06
C THR A 104 9.80 17.68 -0.31
N ASP A 105 8.55 17.33 -0.62
CA ASP A 105 7.34 17.87 0.01
C ASP A 105 6.47 16.70 0.49
N ASN A 106 6.61 16.37 1.77
CA ASN A 106 5.85 15.31 2.44
C ASN A 106 5.26 15.76 3.77
N GLU A 107 5.33 17.06 4.12
CA GLU A 107 4.78 17.57 5.39
C GLU A 107 3.28 17.31 5.51
N ASN A 108 2.57 17.39 4.39
CA ASN A 108 1.13 17.11 4.27
C ASN A 108 0.83 15.69 3.75
N GLY A 109 1.88 14.89 3.51
CA GLY A 109 1.74 13.54 2.98
C GLY A 109 1.31 12.53 4.04
N TYR A 110 1.04 11.30 3.59
CA TYR A 110 0.65 10.18 4.47
C TYR A 110 1.77 9.68 5.39
N ALA A 111 3.01 10.14 5.16
CA ALA A 111 4.17 9.84 5.99
C ALA A 111 5.10 11.06 6.02
N ALA A 112 4.85 11.95 6.97
CA ALA A 112 5.67 13.14 7.21
C ALA A 112 6.73 12.85 8.30
N PHE A 113 7.89 13.50 8.20
CA PHE A 113 8.90 13.51 9.25
C PHE A 113 9.05 14.95 9.73
N GLN A 114 9.10 15.16 11.04
CA GLN A 114 9.41 16.46 11.62
C GLN A 114 10.87 16.50 12.05
N ASP A 115 11.50 17.67 11.91
CA ASP A 115 12.89 17.85 12.31
C ASP A 115 13.13 17.43 13.77
N GLY A 116 14.05 16.48 13.96
CA GLY A 116 14.41 15.96 15.28
C GLY A 116 13.47 14.90 15.87
N ASP A 117 12.38 14.54 15.17
CA ASP A 117 11.53 13.40 15.54
C ASP A 117 11.78 12.22 14.58
N PHE A 118 12.16 11.08 15.15
CA PHE A 118 12.36 9.83 14.40
C PHE A 118 11.03 9.11 14.10
N ARG A 119 9.90 9.60 14.63
CA ARG A 119 8.58 9.04 14.39
C ARG A 119 7.99 9.57 13.09
N VAL A 120 7.36 8.68 12.34
CA VAL A 120 6.57 9.03 11.18
C VAL A 120 5.22 9.61 11.62
N ASN A 121 4.89 10.79 11.13
CA ASN A 121 3.59 11.42 11.32
C ASN A 121 2.63 10.94 10.21
N MET A 122 1.54 10.28 10.63
CA MET A 122 0.51 9.71 9.76
C MET A 122 -0.85 10.43 9.91
N SER A 123 -0.85 11.69 10.35
CA SER A 123 -2.08 12.46 10.60
C SER A 123 -2.91 12.73 9.34
N ALA A 124 -2.33 12.61 8.15
CA ALA A 124 -3.03 12.68 6.87
C ALA A 124 -3.84 11.41 6.53
N GLU A 125 -3.71 10.33 7.31
CA GLU A 125 -4.55 9.13 7.12
C GLU A 125 -6.02 9.44 7.45
N ASN A 126 -6.91 9.18 6.49
CA ASN A 126 -8.35 9.33 6.71
C ASN A 126 -8.82 8.41 7.85
N THR A 127 -9.72 8.94 8.69
CA THR A 127 -10.43 8.18 9.71
C THR A 127 -11.80 7.76 9.20
N TYR A 128 -12.24 6.57 9.57
CA TYR A 128 -13.53 6.00 9.15
C TYR A 128 -14.32 5.54 10.38
N PRO A 129 -14.84 6.47 11.21
CA PRO A 129 -15.52 6.13 12.47
C PRO A 129 -16.82 5.34 12.26
N ALA A 130 -17.46 5.48 11.10
CA ALA A 130 -18.66 4.75 10.72
C ALA A 130 -18.35 3.50 9.85
N MET A 131 -17.09 3.04 9.84
CA MET A 131 -16.69 1.85 9.08
C MET A 131 -17.50 0.64 9.55
N ARG A 132 -18.13 -0.04 8.59
CA ARG A 132 -18.78 -1.32 8.86
C ARG A 132 -17.76 -2.45 8.84
N SER A 133 -17.83 -3.31 9.84
CA SER A 133 -16.93 -4.48 9.96
C SER A 133 -17.23 -5.59 8.93
N ASP A 134 -18.27 -5.46 8.12
CA ASP A 134 -18.61 -6.38 7.02
C ASP A 134 -18.22 -5.85 5.64
N ASP A 135 -17.69 -4.63 5.53
CA ASP A 135 -17.25 -4.06 4.25
C ASP A 135 -15.86 -4.60 3.85
N THR A 136 -15.84 -5.45 2.83
CA THR A 136 -14.60 -6.06 2.30
C THR A 136 -13.62 -5.02 1.73
N GLY A 137 -14.11 -3.94 1.11
CA GLY A 137 -13.24 -2.88 0.60
C GLY A 137 -12.50 -2.19 1.74
N MET A 138 -13.20 -1.85 2.82
CA MET A 138 -12.60 -1.23 4.01
C MET A 138 -11.62 -2.17 4.72
N LYS A 139 -11.92 -3.47 4.78
CA LYS A 139 -10.97 -4.48 5.29
C LYS A 139 -9.68 -4.53 4.48
N LEU A 140 -9.80 -4.54 3.15
CA LEU A 140 -8.64 -4.55 2.27
C LEU A 140 -7.83 -3.25 2.39
N LEU A 141 -8.50 -2.09 2.52
CA LEU A 141 -7.80 -0.83 2.79
C LEU A 141 -7.01 -0.90 4.11
N ALA A 142 -7.61 -1.42 5.18
CA ALA A 142 -6.95 -1.60 6.47
C ALA A 142 -5.68 -2.48 6.35
N LEU A 143 -5.80 -3.62 5.65
CA LEU A 143 -4.68 -4.51 5.38
C LEU A 143 -3.59 -3.82 4.57
N PHE A 144 -3.96 -3.09 3.51
CA PHE A 144 -3.00 -2.42 2.63
C PHE A 144 -2.24 -1.33 3.38
N ARG A 145 -2.93 -0.52 4.19
CA ARG A 145 -2.29 0.48 5.06
C ARG A 145 -1.33 -0.20 6.04
N TYR A 146 -1.80 -1.18 6.81
CA TYR A 146 -0.99 -1.88 7.80
C TYR A 146 0.29 -2.46 7.19
N TRP A 147 0.15 -3.26 6.14
CA TRP A 147 1.26 -3.95 5.51
C TRP A 147 2.32 -2.97 4.99
N ASN A 148 1.87 -1.86 4.37
CA ASN A 148 2.77 -0.84 3.84
C ASN A 148 3.41 0.01 4.94
N ILE A 149 2.68 0.35 6.01
CA ILE A 149 3.25 1.06 7.16
C ILE A 149 4.42 0.27 7.74
N VAL A 150 4.22 -1.04 7.97
CA VAL A 150 5.29 -1.90 8.48
C VAL A 150 6.43 -2.05 7.47
N LYS A 151 6.11 -2.25 6.18
CA LYS A 151 7.12 -2.43 5.11
C LYS A 151 8.12 -1.27 5.05
N TYR A 152 7.64 -0.03 5.20
CA TYR A 152 8.44 1.17 4.95
C TYR A 152 8.92 1.87 6.23
N PHE A 153 8.22 1.73 7.37
CA PHE A 153 8.52 2.52 8.57
C PHE A 153 8.83 1.67 9.82
N TYR A 154 8.71 0.34 9.76
CA TYR A 154 9.08 -0.51 10.89
C TYR A 154 10.58 -0.87 10.86
N PRO A 155 11.41 -0.38 11.81
CA PRO A 155 12.87 -0.50 11.73
C PRO A 155 13.39 -1.93 11.96
N TYR A 156 12.57 -2.81 12.53
CA TYR A 156 12.98 -4.17 12.92
C TYR A 156 12.46 -5.26 11.96
N LYS A 157 11.92 -4.91 10.79
CA LYS A 157 11.35 -5.89 9.86
C LYS A 157 12.38 -6.93 9.35
N ASP A 158 13.66 -6.55 9.23
CA ASP A 158 14.68 -7.45 8.67
C ASP A 158 15.23 -8.44 9.72
N ILE A 159 14.88 -8.26 11.00
CA ILE A 159 15.26 -9.14 12.10
C ILE A 159 14.13 -10.04 12.60
N THR A 160 12.89 -9.87 12.11
CA THR A 160 11.75 -10.73 12.49
C THR A 160 11.83 -12.13 11.87
N GLY A 161 12.73 -12.37 10.92
CA GLY A 161 12.95 -13.69 10.30
C GLY A 161 11.87 -14.14 9.33
N GLU A 162 10.75 -13.43 9.25
CA GLU A 162 9.63 -13.70 8.35
C GLU A 162 9.79 -12.96 7.01
N ASN A 163 9.40 -13.62 5.92
CA ASN A 163 9.28 -12.97 4.63
C ASN A 163 8.00 -12.11 4.61
N TRP A 164 8.16 -10.79 4.65
CA TRP A 164 7.04 -9.87 4.71
C TRP A 164 6.08 -9.96 3.51
N ASP A 165 6.56 -10.41 2.34
CA ASP A 165 5.68 -10.64 1.18
C ASP A 165 4.76 -11.86 1.41
N ASP A 166 5.23 -12.90 2.11
CA ASP A 166 4.45 -14.10 2.42
C ASP A 166 3.32 -13.77 3.42
N VAL A 167 3.60 -12.91 4.41
CA VAL A 167 2.59 -12.39 5.35
C VAL A 167 1.40 -11.77 4.62
N LEU A 168 1.64 -10.94 3.59
CA LEU A 168 0.55 -10.35 2.81
C LEU A 168 -0.28 -11.41 2.08
N ARG A 169 0.39 -12.40 1.49
CA ARG A 169 -0.25 -13.48 0.73
C ARG A 169 -1.14 -14.33 1.62
N GLU A 170 -0.72 -14.61 2.85
CA GLU A 170 -1.51 -15.36 3.84
C GLU A 170 -2.70 -14.56 4.37
N MET A 171 -2.55 -13.24 4.52
CA MET A 171 -3.59 -12.38 5.07
C MET A 171 -4.70 -12.04 4.06
N LEU A 172 -4.37 -11.87 2.78
CA LEU A 172 -5.34 -11.46 1.75
C LEU A 172 -6.61 -12.33 1.72
N PRO A 173 -6.53 -13.68 1.69
CA PRO A 173 -7.73 -14.53 1.71
C PRO A 173 -8.59 -14.35 2.96
N GLN A 174 -7.97 -14.11 4.12
CA GLN A 174 -8.66 -13.95 5.40
C GLN A 174 -9.46 -12.64 5.49
N PHE A 175 -9.04 -11.62 4.74
CA PHE A 175 -9.71 -10.31 4.69
C PHE A 175 -10.81 -10.25 3.61
N VAL A 176 -10.75 -11.12 2.58
CA VAL A 176 -11.75 -11.20 1.51
C VAL A 176 -12.87 -12.19 1.81
N VAL A 177 -12.52 -13.40 2.26
CA VAL A 177 -13.51 -14.35 2.74
C VAL A 177 -14.02 -13.76 4.05
N GLY A 178 -15.31 -13.42 4.07
CA GLY A 178 -16.00 -13.08 5.31
C GLY A 178 -15.66 -14.17 6.29
N SER A 179 -14.80 -13.83 7.23
CA SER A 179 -14.47 -14.67 8.34
C SER A 179 -15.78 -15.16 8.90
N ASP A 180 -15.99 -16.48 8.85
CA ASP A 180 -17.04 -17.10 9.64
C ASP A 180 -16.96 -16.46 11.01
N ARG A 181 -18.05 -15.77 11.38
CA ARG A 181 -18.10 -14.73 12.43
C ARG A 181 -17.60 -15.20 13.81
N ALA A 182 -17.24 -16.48 13.93
CA ALA A 182 -16.65 -17.09 15.12
C ALA A 182 -15.11 -16.99 15.21
N ASN A 183 -14.34 -16.85 14.12
CA ASN A 183 -12.87 -17.00 14.19
C ASN A 183 -12.01 -15.75 13.91
N ALA A 184 -12.34 -14.86 12.97
CA ALA A 184 -11.43 -13.71 12.73
C ALA A 184 -11.55 -12.57 13.73
N ALA A 185 -12.67 -12.43 14.43
CA ALA A 185 -12.77 -11.52 15.58
C ALA A 185 -11.86 -11.96 16.75
N GLN A 186 -11.31 -13.17 16.70
CA GLN A 186 -10.32 -13.70 17.64
C GLN A 186 -8.92 -13.78 17.03
N SER A 187 -8.74 -13.47 15.73
CA SER A 187 -7.41 -13.43 15.12
C SER A 187 -6.62 -12.29 15.78
N PRO A 188 -5.51 -12.59 16.47
CA PRO A 188 -4.69 -11.58 17.12
C PRO A 188 -4.20 -10.53 16.11
N ILE A 189 -3.96 -10.95 14.88
CA ILE A 189 -3.54 -10.09 13.76
C ILE A 189 -4.68 -9.15 13.35
N PHE A 190 -5.92 -9.64 13.25
CA PHE A 190 -7.08 -8.80 12.93
C PHE A 190 -7.37 -7.79 14.03
N LEU A 191 -7.31 -8.21 15.30
CA LEU A 191 -7.48 -7.32 16.46
C LEU A 191 -6.34 -6.29 16.57
N PHE A 192 -5.10 -6.68 16.27
CA PHE A 192 -3.95 -5.78 16.23
C PHE A 192 -4.06 -4.76 15.09
N ILE A 193 -4.53 -5.17 13.91
CA ILE A 193 -4.74 -4.25 12.79
C ILE A 193 -5.88 -3.27 13.07
N LEU A 194 -6.97 -3.75 13.69
CA LEU A 194 -8.04 -2.87 14.16
C LEU A 194 -7.57 -1.94 15.28
N SER A 195 -6.72 -2.41 16.21
CA SER A 195 -6.17 -1.57 17.26
C SER A 195 -5.27 -0.48 16.69
N LEU A 196 -4.44 -0.78 15.69
CA LEU A 196 -3.61 0.22 15.00
C LEU A 196 -4.44 1.30 14.32
N LEU A 197 -5.60 0.97 13.75
CA LEU A 197 -6.54 1.96 13.21
C LEU A 197 -7.16 2.85 14.30
N SER A 198 -7.27 2.36 15.54
CA SER A 198 -7.70 3.16 16.70
C SER A 198 -6.55 3.88 17.44
N ASP A 199 -5.34 3.33 17.41
CA ASP A 199 -4.14 3.77 18.13
C ASP A 199 -3.37 4.88 17.40
N ILE A 200 -3.71 5.16 16.14
CA ILE A 200 -3.34 6.43 15.47
C ILE A 200 -3.84 7.65 16.29
N LYS A 201 -4.77 7.46 17.24
CA LYS A 201 -5.15 8.50 18.23
C LYS A 201 -4.14 8.74 19.36
N ILE A 202 -3.14 7.88 19.59
CA ILE A 202 -2.27 7.93 20.79
C ILE A 202 -0.99 8.77 20.58
N ALA A 203 -0.72 9.24 19.36
CA ALA A 203 0.32 10.27 19.14
C ALA A 203 -0.15 11.70 19.50
N ARG A 204 -1.17 11.84 20.35
CA ARG A 204 -1.53 13.08 21.05
C ARG A 204 -1.29 12.90 22.54
N ALA A 205 -0.09 13.23 22.99
CA ALA A 205 0.19 13.64 24.36
C ALA A 205 1.19 14.80 24.29
#